data_AF-T0TPJ4-F1
#
_entry.id   AF-T0TPJ4-F1
#
_cell.length_a   1.000
_cell.length_b   1.000
_cell.length_c   1.000
_cell.angle_alpha   90.00
_cell.angle_beta   90.00
_cell.angle_gamma   90.00
#
_symmetry.space_group_name_H-M   'P 1'
#
loop_
_entity.id
_entity.type
_entity.pdbx_description
1 polymer ?
#
loop_
_entity_poly.entity_id
_entity_poly.type
_entity_poly.pdbx_seq_one_letter_code
_entity_poly.pdbx_strand_id
1 'polypeptide(L)'
;MRIQNSLRNMITAVMQIVVTIILRFIAQSYFIHILGLKYQGLNGLFSSIIGMLGIAELGLGTAILFNMYEYIAKRDIETIKSLLKFYQRCYQAIAGFVIVFGLALMPFLHVFVNMSSINENVYVIYLLFLV
;
A
#
# COMPACT_ATOMS: atom_id res chain seq x y z
N MET A 1 -9.07 3.92 34.93
CA MET A 1 -9.27 2.78 33.99
C MET A 1 -8.99 3.11 32.52
N ARG A 2 -9.44 4.24 31.94
CA ARG A 2 -9.11 4.58 30.53
C ARG A 2 -7.62 4.88 30.28
N ILE A 3 -6.94 5.59 31.17
CA ILE A 3 -5.52 5.96 31.02
C ILE A 3 -4.58 4.75 30.96
N GLN A 4 -4.77 3.74 31.83
CA GLN A 4 -3.95 2.52 31.80
C GLN A 4 -4.12 1.73 30.50
N ASN A 5 -5.34 1.62 29.97
CA ASN A 5 -5.59 0.95 28.69
C ASN A 5 -5.01 1.75 27.51
N SER A 6 -5.12 3.08 27.52
CA SER A 6 -4.49 3.95 26.52
C SER A 6 -2.96 3.85 26.54
N LEU A 7 -2.34 3.80 27.74
CA LEU A 7 -0.89 3.60 27.89
C LEU A 7 -0.46 2.23 27.36
N ARG A 8 -1.23 1.18 27.67
CA ARG A 8 -0.94 -0.18 27.19
C ARG A 8 -1.03 -0.27 25.66
N ASN A 9 -2.06 0.33 25.06
CA ASN A 9 -2.21 0.41 23.60
C ASN A 9 -1.07 1.20 22.94
N MET A 10 -0.66 2.31 23.55
CA MET A 10 0.47 3.10 23.06
C MET A 10 1.76 2.29 23.09
N ILE A 11 2.06 1.61 24.20
CA ILE A 11 3.26 0.77 24.33
C ILE A 11 3.23 -0.36 23.30
N THR A 12 2.09 -1.04 23.10
CA THR A 12 1.98 -2.10 22.09
C THR A 12 2.17 -1.56 20.67
N ALA A 13 1.61 -0.38 20.35
CA ALA A 13 1.78 0.24 19.04
C ALA A 13 3.24 0.63 18.79
N VAL A 14 3.92 1.21 19.79
CA VAL A 14 5.34 1.55 19.70
C VAL A 14 6.19 0.28 19.53
N MET A 15 5.94 -0.76 20.33
CA MET A 15 6.65 -2.03 20.20
C MET A 15 6.47 -2.65 18.81
N GLN A 16 5.24 -2.61 18.26
CA GLN A 16 4.96 -3.08 16.90
C GLN A 16 5.77 -2.32 15.86
N ILE A 17 5.86 -0.99 15.97
CA ILE A 17 6.65 -0.15 15.06
C ILE A 17 8.13 -0.51 15.16
N VAL A 18 8.69 -0.61 16.37
CA VAL A 18 10.10 -0.94 16.60
C VAL A 18 10.45 -2.30 16.00
N VAL A 19 9.64 -3.32 16.30
CA VAL A 19 9.83 -4.68 15.75
C VAL A 19 9.77 -4.64 14.22
N THR A 20 8.79 -3.93 13.66
CA THR A 20 8.62 -3.82 12.20
C THR A 20 9.82 -3.14 11.54
N ILE A 21 10.37 -2.09 12.16
CA ILE A 21 11.55 -1.38 11.64
C ILE A 21 12.76 -2.32 11.64
N ILE A 22 13.01 -3.04 12.73
CA ILE A 22 14.14 -3.98 12.84
C ILE A 22 14.01 -5.08 11.78
N LEU A 23 12.83 -5.70 11.66
CA LEU A 23 12.58 -6.73 10.66
C LEU A 23 12.75 -6.21 9.24
N ARG A 24 12.21 -5.02 8.92
CA ARG A 24 12.39 -4.39 7.61
C ARG A 24 13.85 -4.13 7.30
N PHE A 25 14.62 -3.65 8.27
CA PHE A 25 16.04 -3.38 8.09
C PHE A 25 16.85 -4.66 7.81
N ILE A 26 16.60 -5.72 8.59
CA ILE A 26 17.24 -7.03 8.39
C ILE A 26 16.87 -7.60 7.02
N ALA A 27 15.57 -7.60 6.69
CA ALA A 27 15.09 -8.09 5.40
C ALA A 27 15.73 -7.32 4.25
N GLN A 28 15.82 -5.99 4.34
CA GLN A 28 16.41 -5.16 3.30
C GLN A 28 17.92 -5.40 3.14
N SER A 29 18.65 -5.56 4.25
CA SER A 29 20.07 -5.93 4.21
C SER A 29 20.29 -7.29 3.53
N TYR A 30 19.45 -8.28 3.85
CA TYR A 30 19.53 -9.61 3.28
C TYR A 30 19.15 -9.63 1.79
N PHE A 31 18.12 -8.88 1.40
CA PHE A 31 17.71 -8.69 0.01
C PHE A 31 18.85 -8.08 -0.83
N ILE A 32 19.54 -7.06 -0.30
CA ILE A 32 20.71 -6.46 -0.95
C ILE A 32 21.84 -7.49 -1.10
N HIS A 33 22.05 -8.37 -0.12
CA HIS A 33 23.11 -9.36 -0.18
C HIS A 33 22.82 -10.50 -1.19
N ILE A 34 21.57 -10.93 -1.30
CA ILE A 34 21.16 -12.02 -2.21
C ILE A 34 20.96 -11.53 -3.64
N LEU A 35 20.12 -10.51 -3.81
CA LEU A 35 19.70 -10.04 -5.14
C LEU A 35 20.61 -8.92 -5.65
N GLY A 36 21.31 -8.21 -4.76
CA GLY A 36 22.17 -7.10 -5.13
C GLY A 36 21.42 -5.75 -5.14
N LEU A 37 22.20 -4.67 -5.27
CA LEU A 37 21.69 -3.29 -5.24
C LEU A 37 20.72 -2.96 -6.38
N LYS A 38 20.81 -3.67 -7.52
CA LYS A 38 19.96 -3.41 -8.70
C LYS A 38 18.48 -3.72 -8.46
N TYR A 39 18.17 -4.89 -7.90
CA TYR A 39 16.78 -5.24 -7.57
C TYR A 39 16.25 -4.43 -6.38
N GLN A 40 17.14 -4.02 -5.47
CA GLN A 40 16.76 -3.10 -4.41
C GLN A 40 16.30 -1.75 -4.97
N GLY A 41 17.00 -1.24 -5.99
CA GLY A 41 16.62 -0.02 -6.72
C GLY A 41 15.28 -0.17 -7.44
N LEU A 42 15.04 -1.31 -8.09
CA LEU A 42 13.74 -1.61 -8.70
C LEU A 42 12.60 -1.67 -7.68
N ASN A 43 12.81 -2.38 -6.56
CA ASN A 43 11.83 -2.47 -5.49
C ASN A 43 11.45 -1.08 -4.97
N GLY A 44 12.45 -0.21 -4.75
CA GLY A 44 12.23 1.19 -4.37
C GLY A 44 11.42 1.95 -5.42
N LEU A 45 11.84 1.92 -6.69
CA LEU A 45 11.18 2.60 -7.80
C LEU A 45 9.71 2.17 -7.94
N PHE A 46 9.45 0.86 -8.02
CA PHE A 46 8.11 0.32 -8.23
C PHE A 46 7.21 0.57 -7.01
N SER A 47 7.74 0.42 -5.80
CA SER A 47 7.00 0.77 -4.58
C SER A 47 6.63 2.26 -4.54
N SER A 48 7.52 3.15 -4.98
CA SER A 48 7.23 4.59 -5.06
C SER A 48 6.16 4.90 -6.11
N ILE A 49 6.21 4.28 -7.30
CA ILE A 49 5.19 4.45 -8.34
C ILE A 49 3.82 4.01 -7.82
N ILE A 50 3.72 2.82 -7.23
CA ILE A 50 2.45 2.30 -6.70
C ILE A 50 1.98 3.12 -5.51
N GLY A 51 2.88 3.52 -4.62
CA GLY A 51 2.56 4.41 -3.50
C GLY A 51 1.98 5.74 -3.99
N MET A 52 2.49 6.28 -5.09
CA MET A 52 1.97 7.50 -5.72
C MET A 52 0.62 7.28 -6.39
N LEU A 53 0.39 6.14 -7.05
CA LEU A 53 -0.93 5.75 -7.55
C LEU A 53 -1.94 5.56 -6.40
N GLY A 54 -1.50 5.11 -5.23
CA GLY A 54 -2.33 5.01 -4.02
C GLY A 54 -2.86 6.35 -3.53
N ILE A 55 -2.21 7.48 -3.85
CA ILE A 55 -2.74 8.83 -3.57
C ILE A 55 -4.06 9.06 -4.33
N ALA A 56 -4.31 8.35 -5.43
CA ALA A 56 -5.57 8.41 -6.16
C ALA A 56 -6.78 7.93 -5.33
N GLU A 57 -6.57 7.22 -4.22
CA GLU A 57 -7.64 6.96 -3.25
C GLU A 57 -8.13 8.24 -2.54
N LEU A 58 -7.39 9.35 -2.62
CA LEU A 58 -7.76 10.66 -2.05
C LEU A 58 -8.14 10.64 -0.56
N GLY A 59 -7.68 9.64 0.19
CA GLY A 59 -8.07 9.47 1.60
C GLY A 59 -9.51 8.95 1.80
N LEU A 60 -10.12 8.36 0.76
CA LEU A 60 -11.44 7.73 0.86
C LEU A 60 -11.50 6.74 2.02
N GLY A 61 -10.48 5.90 2.21
CA GLY A 61 -10.41 4.93 3.30
C GLY A 61 -10.59 5.54 4.70
N THR A 62 -10.02 6.72 4.98
CA THR A 62 -10.16 7.37 6.29
C THR A 62 -11.53 8.04 6.44
N ALA A 63 -12.03 8.68 5.38
CA ALA A 63 -13.38 9.27 5.37
C ALA A 63 -14.48 8.21 5.56
N ILE A 64 -14.27 7.03 4.97
CA ILE A 64 -15.12 5.84 5.12
C ILE A 64 -15.20 5.43 6.59
N LEU A 65 -14.04 5.25 7.22
CA LEU A 65 -13.92 4.75 8.58
C LEU A 65 -14.53 5.74 9.58
N PHE A 66 -14.30 7.04 9.36
CA PHE A 66 -14.88 8.11 10.18
C PHE A 66 -16.42 8.10 10.13
N ASN A 67 -17.01 8.05 8.93
CA ASN A 67 -18.47 7.98 8.78
C ASN A 67 -19.05 6.68 9.35
N MET A 68 -18.40 5.53 9.13
CA MET A 68 -18.88 4.25 9.64
C MET A 68 -18.91 4.19 11.16
N TYR A 69 -17.99 4.87 11.85
CA TYR A 69 -17.90 4.83 13.31
C TYR A 69 -19.18 5.33 13.99
N GLU A 70 -19.82 6.36 13.42
CA GLU A 70 -21.09 6.89 13.91
C GLU A 70 -22.22 5.84 13.81
N TYR A 71 -22.37 5.20 12.65
CA TYR A 71 -23.44 4.24 12.41
C TYR A 71 -23.23 2.92 13.16
N ILE A 72 -21.97 2.51 13.37
CA ILE A 72 -21.62 1.35 14.21
C ILE A 72 -22.03 1.60 15.66
N ALA A 73 -21.76 2.79 16.20
CA ALA A 73 -22.16 3.15 17.56
C ALA A 73 -23.69 3.12 17.75
N LYS A 74 -24.43 3.49 16.69
CA LYS A 74 -25.91 3.48 16.66
C LYS A 74 -26.52 2.10 16.33
N ARG A 75 -25.70 1.08 16.01
CA ARG A 75 -26.12 -0.26 15.54
C ARG A 75 -27.06 -0.23 14.33
N ASP A 76 -26.93 0.77 13.47
CA ASP A 76 -27.74 0.91 12.26
C ASP A 76 -27.15 0.08 11.11
N ILE A 77 -27.57 -1.18 11.02
CA ILE A 77 -27.03 -2.14 10.05
C ILE A 77 -27.48 -1.83 8.61
N GLU A 78 -28.66 -1.23 8.41
CA GLU A 78 -29.16 -0.92 7.07
C GLU A 78 -28.35 0.20 6.43
N THR A 79 -28.09 1.27 7.18
CA THR A 79 -27.25 2.37 6.69
C THR A 79 -25.83 1.90 6.44
N ILE A 80 -25.26 1.05 7.31
CA ILE A 80 -23.93 0.45 7.10
C ILE A 80 -23.87 -0.36 5.79
N LYS A 81 -24.89 -1.17 5.49
CA LYS A 81 -24.96 -1.94 4.23
C LYS A 81 -24.97 -1.03 3.00
N SER A 82 -25.76 0.04 3.04
CA SER A 82 -25.83 1.03 1.96
C SER A 82 -24.47 1.71 1.75
N LEU A 83 -23.83 2.12 2.85
CA LEU A 83 -22.52 2.75 2.84
C LEU A 83 -21.43 1.84 2.27
N LEU A 84 -21.40 0.57 2.71
CA LEU A 84 -20.48 -0.44 2.18
C LEU A 84 -20.64 -0.65 0.67
N LYS A 85 -21.88 -0.64 0.16
CA LYS A 85 -22.14 -0.77 -1.28
C LYS A 85 -21.65 0.43 -2.07
N PHE A 86 -21.78 1.64 -1.52
CA PHE A 86 -21.19 2.85 -2.10
C PHE A 86 -19.66 2.76 -2.12
N TYR A 87 -19.05 2.36 -1.00
CA TYR A 87 -17.60 2.23 -0.89
C TYR A 87 -17.03 1.15 -1.80
N GLN A 88 -17.74 0.04 -1.99
CA GLN A 88 -17.37 -0.98 -2.96
C GLN A 88 -17.23 -0.37 -4.37
N ARG A 89 -18.16 0.51 -4.78
CA ARG A 89 -18.09 1.17 -6.10
C ARG A 89 -16.92 2.14 -6.19
N CYS A 90 -16.66 2.91 -5.13
CA CYS A 90 -15.51 3.82 -5.10
C CYS A 90 -14.19 3.05 -5.24
N TYR A 91 -14.02 1.97 -4.46
CA TYR A 91 -12.82 1.12 -4.54
C TYR A 91 -12.68 0.42 -5.91
N GLN A 92 -13.79 0.02 -6.55
CA GLN A 92 -13.75 -0.50 -7.92
C GLN A 92 -13.28 0.56 -8.93
N ALA A 93 -13.72 1.81 -8.78
CA ALA A 93 -13.27 2.91 -9.63
C ALA A 93 -11.77 3.20 -9.42
N ILE A 94 -11.30 3.22 -8.17
CA ILE A 94 -9.89 3.36 -7.83
C ILE A 94 -9.07 2.21 -8.43
N ALA A 95 -9.49 0.96 -8.24
CA ALA A 95 -8.79 -0.19 -8.77
C ALA A 95 -8.67 -0.11 -10.30
N GLY A 96 -9.75 0.28 -10.98
CA GLY A 96 -9.72 0.55 -12.41
C GLY A 96 -8.72 1.65 -12.79
N PHE A 97 -8.70 2.76 -12.04
CA PHE A 97 -7.74 3.84 -12.24
C PHE A 97 -6.28 3.37 -12.05
N VAL A 98 -5.98 2.67 -10.95
CA VAL A 98 -4.63 2.18 -10.64
C VAL A 98 -4.14 1.21 -11.71
N ILE A 99 -4.99 0.29 -12.17
CA ILE A 99 -4.63 -0.65 -13.24
C ILE A 99 -4.38 0.09 -14.57
N VAL A 100 -5.29 1.01 -14.96
CA VAL A 100 -5.14 1.75 -16.23
C VAL A 100 -3.88 2.61 -16.24
N PHE A 101 -3.63 3.38 -15.18
CA PHE A 101 -2.45 4.22 -15.09
C PHE A 101 -1.16 3.42 -14.88
N GLY A 102 -1.21 2.34 -14.11
CA GLY A 102 -0.08 1.42 -13.95
C GLY A 102 0.32 0.78 -15.27
N LEU A 103 -0.63 0.27 -16.06
CA LEU A 103 -0.35 -0.27 -17.39
C LEU A 103 0.15 0.81 -18.35
N ALA A 104 -0.37 2.04 -18.27
CA ALA A 104 0.10 3.16 -19.08
C ALA A 104 1.55 3.59 -18.76
N LEU A 105 2.07 3.29 -17.56
CA LEU A 105 3.45 3.55 -17.17
C LEU A 105 4.45 2.49 -17.68
N MET A 106 3.98 1.31 -18.06
CA MET A 106 4.85 0.25 -18.62
C MET A 106 5.73 0.73 -19.78
N PRO A 107 5.23 1.38 -20.84
CA PRO A 107 6.10 1.83 -21.92
C PRO A 107 7.16 2.81 -21.44
N PHE A 108 6.88 3.64 -20.43
CA PHE A 108 7.83 4.62 -19.87
C PHE A 108 8.89 4.01 -18.94
N LEU A 109 8.73 2.74 -18.55
CA LEU A 109 9.66 2.05 -17.65
C LEU A 109 11.09 2.00 -18.19
N HIS A 110 11.26 2.01 -19.52
CA HIS A 110 12.56 2.08 -20.21
C HIS A 110 13.35 3.36 -19.95
N VAL A 111 12.69 4.47 -19.57
CA VAL A 111 13.35 5.73 -19.21
C VAL A 111 13.90 5.66 -17.78
N PHE A 112 13.19 4.96 -16.89
CA PHE A 112 13.53 4.88 -15.47
C PHE A 112 14.50 3.74 -15.14
N VAL A 113 14.50 2.67 -15.94
CA VAL A 113 15.30 1.46 -15.69
C VAL A 113 16.21 1.17 -16.88
N ASN A 114 17.50 1.00 -16.59
CA ASN A 114 18.46 0.54 -17.59
C ASN A 114 18.29 -0.97 -17.84
N MET A 115 17.51 -1.33 -18.85
CA MET A 115 17.11 -2.72 -19.14
C MET A 115 18.28 -3.68 -19.44
N SER A 116 19.44 -3.16 -19.84
CA SER A 116 20.64 -3.96 -20.13
C SER A 116 21.36 -4.45 -18.88
N SER A 117 20.95 -3.99 -17.70
CA SER A 117 21.61 -4.31 -16.42
C SER A 117 21.01 -5.51 -15.68
N ILE A 118 19.87 -6.03 -16.14
CA ILE A 118 19.05 -7.06 -15.45
C ILE A 118 18.75 -8.15 -16.47
N ASN A 119 18.98 -9.41 -16.11
CA ASN A 119 18.77 -10.56 -17.02
C ASN A 119 17.29 -10.90 -17.18
N GLU A 120 16.46 -10.59 -16.18
CA GLU A 120 15.02 -10.88 -16.19
C GLU A 120 14.20 -9.74 -16.81
N ASN A 121 12.99 -10.11 -17.25
CA ASN A 121 12.06 -9.17 -17.85
C ASN A 121 11.49 -8.20 -16.80
N VAL A 122 11.99 -6.97 -16.79
CA VAL A 122 11.57 -5.87 -15.91
C VAL A 122 10.05 -5.61 -15.98
N TYR A 123 9.43 -5.83 -17.13
CA TYR A 123 7.98 -5.66 -17.30
C TYR A 123 7.16 -6.68 -16.51
N VAL A 124 7.64 -7.91 -16.38
CA VAL A 124 6.99 -8.97 -15.60
C VAL A 124 7.10 -8.67 -14.11
N ILE A 125 8.28 -8.20 -13.67
CA ILE A 125 8.49 -7.78 -12.28
C ILE A 125 7.55 -6.62 -11.94
N TYR A 126 7.42 -5.64 -12.85
CA TYR A 126 6.48 -4.53 -12.65
C TYR A 126 5.01 -4.99 -12.60
N LEU A 127 4.58 -5.94 -13.44
CA LEU A 127 3.23 -6.51 -13.36
C LEU A 127 2.95 -7.19 -12.02
N LEU A 128 3.93 -7.93 -11.48
CA LEU A 128 3.82 -8.56 -10.16
C LEU A 128 3.68 -7.54 -9.02
N PHE A 129 4.16 -6.32 -9.24
CA PHE A 129 3.99 -5.21 -8.30
C PHE A 129 2.63 -4.54 -8.48
N LEU A 130 2.13 -4.44 -9.72
CA LEU A 130 0.87 -3.76 -10.04
C LEU A 130 -0.39 -4.55 -9.65
N VAL A 131 -0.33 -5.89 -9.69
CA VAL A 131 -1.41 -6.83 -9.35
C VAL A 131 -1.38 -7.17 -7.86
#